data_AF-A0A925NQK0-F1
#
_entry.id   AF-A0A925NQK0-F1
#
_cell.length_a   1.000
_cell.length_b   1.000
_cell.length_c   1.000
_cell.angle_alpha   90.00
_cell.angle_beta   90.00
_cell.angle_gamma   90.00
#
_symmetry.space_group_name_H-M   'P 1'
#
loop_
_entity.id
_entity.type
_entity.pdbx_description
1 polymer ?
#
loop_
_entity_poly.entity_id
_entity_poly.type
_entity_poly.pdbx_seq_one_letter_code
_entity_poly.pdbx_strand_id
1 'polypeptide(L)'
;MASSQKFIQRNRAPRVQIEYDVELYGAQKKVELPFVMGVMADLAGKPVDPLAPVQDRKFLDIDAENFDERLKAMKPHVAFQVPNTLTGEGNLNVDITFESMDD
;
A
#
# COMPACT_ATOMS: atom_id res chain seq x y z
N MET A 1 19.95 -16.79 -16.86
CA MET A 1 19.08 -16.85 -18.06
C MET A 1 19.88 -17.52 -19.18
N ALA A 2 19.33 -18.50 -19.88
CA ALA A 2 20.06 -19.18 -20.94
C ALA A 2 20.00 -18.35 -22.22
N SER A 3 21.16 -17.92 -22.71
CA SER A 3 21.26 -17.13 -23.94
C SER A 3 20.96 -17.98 -25.18
N SER A 4 20.46 -17.37 -26.24
CA SER A 4 20.10 -18.06 -27.49
C SER A 4 21.31 -18.77 -28.14
N GLN A 5 22.53 -18.30 -27.87
CA GLN A 5 23.78 -18.94 -28.32
C GLN A 5 23.97 -20.32 -27.68
N LYS A 6 23.61 -20.49 -26.39
CA LYS A 6 23.67 -21.79 -25.69
C LYS A 6 22.60 -22.78 -26.20
N PHE A 7 21.50 -22.28 -26.78
CA PHE A 7 20.48 -23.11 -27.44
C PHE A 7 20.95 -23.66 -28.81
N ILE A 8 21.66 -22.85 -29.62
CA ILE A 8 22.21 -23.27 -30.93
C ILE A 8 23.24 -24.40 -30.79
N GLN A 9 24.05 -24.38 -29.72
CA GLN A 9 25.02 -25.43 -29.38
C GLN A 9 24.37 -26.81 -29.23
N ARG A 10 23.16 -26.88 -28.63
CA ARG A 10 22.47 -28.15 -28.37
C ARG A 10 21.79 -28.77 -29.59
N ASN A 11 21.40 -27.96 -30.57
CA ASN A 11 20.58 -28.44 -31.69
C ASN A 11 21.39 -28.71 -32.97
N ARG A 12 22.37 -27.85 -33.33
CA ARG A 12 23.34 -28.04 -34.44
C ARG A 12 24.55 -27.10 -34.28
N ALA A 13 25.64 -27.59 -33.70
CA ALA A 13 26.84 -26.77 -33.48
C ALA A 13 27.51 -26.34 -34.81
N PRO A 14 27.69 -25.04 -35.08
CA PRO A 14 28.42 -24.53 -36.25
C PRO A 14 29.94 -24.74 -36.11
N ARG A 15 30.67 -24.69 -37.23
CA ARG A 15 32.14 -24.93 -37.25
C ARG A 15 32.97 -23.90 -36.47
N VAL A 16 32.43 -22.69 -36.28
CA VAL A 16 32.99 -21.63 -35.43
C VAL A 16 31.83 -21.04 -34.64
N GLN A 17 31.96 -20.97 -33.32
CA GLN A 17 30.95 -20.41 -32.42
C GLN A 17 31.61 -19.40 -31.50
N ILE A 18 31.05 -18.19 -31.43
CA ILE A 18 31.48 -17.14 -30.53
C ILE A 18 30.36 -16.95 -29.50
N GLU A 19 30.69 -17.12 -28.23
CA GLU A 19 29.78 -16.87 -27.12
C GLU A 19 30.25 -15.68 -26.31
N TYR A 20 29.29 -14.98 -25.71
CA TYR A 20 29.54 -13.96 -24.72
C TYR A 20 28.98 -14.49 -23.40
N ASP A 21 29.85 -14.96 -22.53
CA ASP A 21 29.50 -15.31 -21.16
C ASP A 21 29.99 -14.20 -20.24
N VAL A 22 29.15 -13.82 -19.28
CA VAL A 22 29.55 -12.85 -18.25
C VAL A 22 30.24 -13.66 -17.17
N GLU A 23 31.56 -13.59 -17.13
CA GLU A 23 32.34 -14.24 -16.09
C GLU A 23 32.13 -13.52 -14.76
N LEU A 24 31.36 -14.15 -13.87
CA LEU A 24 31.00 -13.56 -12.58
C LEU A 24 32.01 -13.84 -11.47
N TYR A 25 33.12 -14.57 -11.71
CA TYR A 25 34.15 -14.89 -10.68
C TYR A 25 33.57 -15.32 -9.31
N GLY A 26 32.46 -16.07 -9.29
CA GLY A 26 31.79 -16.47 -8.06
C GLY A 26 31.03 -15.35 -7.33
N ALA A 27 30.77 -14.23 -7.99
CA ALA A 27 30.02 -13.10 -7.45
C ALA A 27 28.66 -13.55 -6.95
N GLN A 28 28.42 -13.32 -5.67
CA GLN A 28 27.15 -13.61 -5.04
C GLN A 28 26.09 -12.66 -5.62
N LYS A 29 24.97 -13.22 -6.07
CA LYS A 29 23.81 -12.43 -6.48
C LYS A 29 23.29 -11.69 -5.25
N LYS A 30 23.42 -10.36 -5.24
CA LYS A 30 22.76 -9.52 -4.23
C LYS A 30 21.25 -9.60 -4.44
N VAL A 31 20.52 -10.06 -3.44
CA VAL A 31 19.06 -9.98 -3.38
C VAL A 31 18.74 -8.80 -2.47
N GLU A 32 17.99 -7.85 -3.01
CA GLU A 32 17.47 -6.72 -2.23
C GLU A 32 16.11 -7.13 -1.64
N LEU A 33 16.01 -7.08 -0.32
CA LEU A 33 14.76 -7.34 0.40
C LEU A 33 14.24 -5.98 0.88
N PRO A 34 13.11 -5.49 0.34
CA PRO A 34 12.52 -4.25 0.82
C PRO A 34 12.02 -4.43 2.25
N PHE A 35 12.30 -3.43 3.09
CA PHE A 35 11.70 -3.35 4.41
C PHE A 35 10.33 -2.70 4.31
N VAL A 36 9.26 -3.47 4.56
CA VAL A 36 7.87 -3.01 4.54
C VAL A 36 7.35 -3.01 5.98
N MET A 37 6.76 -1.89 6.40
CA MET A 37 6.17 -1.74 7.73
C MET A 37 4.65 -1.79 7.65
N GLY A 38 4.04 -2.73 8.38
CA GLY A 38 2.58 -2.78 8.57
C GLY A 38 2.16 -1.95 9.78
N VAL A 39 1.15 -1.10 9.61
CA VAL A 39 0.54 -0.31 10.69
C VAL A 39 -0.91 -0.76 10.88
N MET A 40 -1.30 -1.01 12.13
CA MET A 40 -2.69 -1.31 12.51
C MET A 40 -3.16 -0.24 13.49
N ALA A 41 -4.29 0.38 13.21
CA ALA A 41 -4.87 1.45 14.01
C ALA A 41 -6.40 1.46 13.91
N ASP A 42 -7.06 2.05 14.90
CA ASP A 42 -8.47 2.40 14.81
C ASP A 42 -8.61 3.75 14.11
N LEU A 43 -9.16 3.74 12.90
CA LEU A 43 -9.16 4.90 12.01
C LEU A 43 -10.56 5.33 11.54
N ALA A 44 -11.58 4.48 11.73
CA ALA A 44 -12.93 4.76 11.24
C ALA A 44 -13.80 5.51 12.26
N GLY A 45 -13.41 5.52 13.53
CA GLY A 45 -14.14 6.19 14.60
C GLY A 45 -15.52 5.56 14.84
N LYS A 46 -16.59 6.33 14.61
CA LYS A 46 -17.98 5.87 14.74
C LYS A 46 -18.60 5.68 13.35
N PRO A 47 -18.27 4.64 12.59
CA PRO A 47 -18.66 4.54 11.18
C PRO A 47 -20.19 4.49 11.02
N VAL A 48 -20.69 5.15 9.96
CA VAL A 48 -22.12 5.16 9.61
C VAL A 48 -22.57 3.77 9.16
N ASP A 49 -21.75 3.11 8.35
CA ASP A 49 -21.96 1.75 7.88
C ASP A 49 -21.11 0.75 8.68
N PRO A 50 -21.60 -0.47 8.94
CA PRO A 50 -20.81 -1.50 9.59
C PRO A 50 -19.51 -1.80 8.83
N LEU A 51 -18.38 -1.78 9.53
CA LEU A 51 -17.10 -2.14 8.93
C LEU A 51 -17.06 -3.61 8.53
N ALA A 52 -16.32 -3.90 7.47
CA ALA A 52 -16.02 -5.28 7.07
C ALA A 52 -15.42 -6.08 8.25
N PRO A 53 -15.67 -7.40 8.32
CA PRO A 53 -15.00 -8.28 9.27
C PRO A 53 -13.47 -8.16 9.19
N VAL A 54 -12.78 -8.33 10.31
CA VAL A 54 -11.31 -8.12 10.39
C VAL A 54 -10.55 -8.97 9.38
N GLN A 55 -10.98 -10.21 9.14
CA GLN A 55 -10.36 -11.13 8.18
C GLN A 55 -10.44 -10.64 6.72
N ASP A 56 -11.40 -9.77 6.40
CA ASP A 56 -11.60 -9.23 5.06
C ASP A 56 -10.85 -7.91 4.85
N ARG A 57 -10.31 -7.31 5.94
CA ARG A 57 -9.54 -6.07 5.89
C ARG A 57 -8.11 -6.38 5.46
N LYS A 58 -7.72 -5.88 4.28
CA LYS A 58 -6.36 -6.01 3.76
C LYS A 58 -5.51 -4.82 4.18
N PHE A 59 -4.20 -5.04 4.31
CA PHE A 59 -3.25 -3.94 4.35
C PHE A 59 -3.31 -3.19 3.02
N LEU A 60 -3.38 -1.87 3.10
CA LEU A 60 -3.34 -0.97 1.97
C LEU A 60 -2.03 -0.20 2.03
N ASP A 61 -1.40 -0.04 0.87
CA ASP A 61 -0.21 0.81 0.77
C ASP A 61 -0.62 2.26 0.95
N ILE A 62 0.14 2.98 1.78
CA ILE A 62 -0.02 4.39 2.12
C ILE A 62 1.32 5.08 1.92
N ASP A 63 1.31 6.21 1.23
CA ASP A 63 2.42 7.13 1.08
C ASP A 63 1.90 8.58 1.09
N ALA A 64 2.80 9.55 0.87
CA ALA A 64 2.44 10.97 0.88
C ALA A 64 1.60 11.39 -0.35
N GLU A 65 1.57 10.59 -1.41
CA GLU A 65 0.85 10.92 -2.65
C GLU A 65 -0.60 10.45 -2.58
N ASN A 66 -0.88 9.34 -1.88
CA ASN A 66 -2.22 8.73 -1.80
C ASN A 66 -2.91 8.87 -0.43
N PHE A 67 -2.34 9.62 0.52
CA PHE A 67 -2.87 9.71 1.88
C PHE A 67 -4.33 10.20 1.93
N ASP A 68 -4.66 11.32 1.28
CA ASP A 68 -6.02 11.86 1.28
C ASP A 68 -7.01 10.95 0.54
N GLU A 69 -6.57 10.28 -0.53
CA GLU A 69 -7.39 9.28 -1.22
C GLU A 69 -7.74 8.13 -0.27
N ARG A 70 -6.77 7.66 0.53
CA ARG A 70 -6.96 6.61 1.53
C ARG A 70 -7.88 7.05 2.65
N LEU A 71 -7.73 8.28 3.13
CA LEU A 71 -8.57 8.87 4.16
C LEU A 71 -10.02 8.96 3.66
N LYS A 72 -10.23 9.53 2.48
CA LYS A 72 -11.55 9.60 1.83
C LYS A 72 -12.20 8.24 1.59
N ALA A 73 -11.43 7.23 1.19
CA ALA A 73 -11.94 5.88 0.98
C ALA A 73 -12.39 5.22 2.29
N MET A 74 -11.69 5.50 3.39
CA MET A 74 -11.99 4.96 4.71
C MET A 74 -13.16 5.66 5.40
N LYS A 75 -13.42 6.93 5.06
CA LYS A 75 -14.48 7.78 5.63
C LYS A 75 -14.47 7.81 7.16
N PRO A 76 -13.38 8.27 7.81
CA PRO A 76 -13.37 8.49 9.25
C PRO A 76 -14.54 9.39 9.64
N HIS A 77 -15.33 8.95 10.63
CA HIS A 77 -16.53 9.66 11.01
C HIS A 77 -16.61 9.84 12.53
N VAL A 78 -17.01 11.04 12.95
CA VAL A 78 -17.23 11.40 14.35
C VAL A 78 -18.63 11.99 14.53
N ALA A 79 -19.39 11.39 15.45
CA ALA A 79 -20.69 11.90 15.87
C ALA A 79 -20.76 11.98 17.40
N PHE A 80 -20.99 13.19 17.92
CA PHE A 80 -21.10 13.45 19.35
C PHE A 80 -21.85 14.75 19.67
N GLN A 81 -22.27 14.90 20.93
CA GLN A 81 -22.94 16.09 21.43
C GLN A 81 -21.96 17.01 22.12
N VAL A 82 -22.07 18.31 21.86
CA VAL A 82 -21.31 19.37 22.53
C VAL A 82 -22.25 20.41 23.12
N PRO A 83 -21.90 21.07 24.24
CA PRO A 83 -22.66 22.20 24.75
C PRO A 83 -22.79 23.32 23.70
N ASN A 84 -24.01 23.84 23.49
CA ASN A 84 -24.25 24.86 22.48
C ASN A 84 -23.93 26.27 23.02
N THR A 85 -22.79 26.83 22.61
CA THR A 85 -22.37 28.18 22.98
C THR A 85 -22.90 29.29 22.07
N LEU A 86 -23.56 28.96 20.95
CA LEU A 86 -24.12 29.94 20.02
C LEU A 86 -25.42 30.55 20.55
N THR A 87 -26.28 29.73 21.13
CA THR A 87 -27.55 30.17 21.76
C THR A 87 -27.48 30.15 23.28
N GLY A 88 -26.52 29.42 23.87
CA GLY A 88 -26.39 29.25 25.31
C GLY A 88 -27.35 28.23 25.93
N GLU A 89 -28.14 27.54 25.11
CA GLU A 89 -29.15 26.59 25.57
C GLU A 89 -28.97 25.22 24.92
N GLY A 90 -29.00 24.17 25.75
CA GLY A 90 -28.95 22.77 25.31
C GLY A 90 -27.61 22.31 24.74
N ASN A 91 -27.67 21.21 24.00
CA ASN A 91 -26.52 20.61 23.31
C ASN A 91 -26.71 20.70 21.79
N LEU A 92 -25.61 20.89 21.08
CA LEU A 92 -25.50 20.80 19.63
C LEU A 92 -25.00 19.40 19.24
N ASN A 93 -25.69 18.75 18.30
CA ASN A 93 -25.19 17.52 17.69
C ASN A 93 -24.17 17.87 16.61
N VAL A 94 -22.99 17.29 16.69
CA VAL A 94 -21.93 17.38 15.67
C VAL A 94 -21.81 16.02 15.00
N ASP A 95 -21.83 16.03 13.67
CA ASP A 95 -21.70 14.88 12.78
C ASP A 95 -20.77 15.31 11.64
N ILE A 96 -19.58 14.72 11.60
CA ILE A 96 -18.51 15.11 10.67
C ILE A 96 -17.88 13.85 10.10
N THR A 97 -17.77 13.81 8.77
CA THR A 97 -16.97 12.84 8.03
C THR A 97 -15.78 13.56 7.41
N PHE A 98 -14.58 13.03 7.62
CA PHE A 98 -13.34 13.61 7.11
C PHE A 98 -13.01 13.02 5.73
N GLU A 99 -12.62 13.87 4.77
CA GLU A 99 -12.22 13.45 3.42
C GLU A 99 -10.76 13.76 3.10
N SER A 100 -10.13 14.71 3.81
CA SER A 100 -8.71 15.05 3.70
C SER A 100 -8.08 15.31 5.07
N MET A 101 -6.75 15.42 5.13
CA MET A 101 -6.04 15.76 6.37
C MET A 101 -6.27 17.21 6.84
N ASP A 102 -6.71 18.10 5.94
CA ASP A 102 -6.97 19.51 6.24
C ASP A 102 -8.35 19.73 6.90
N ASP A 103 -9.22 18.72 6.90
CA ASP A 103 -10.54 18.72 7.55
C ASP A 103 -10.44 18.51 9.07
#